data_AF-X0TUU1-F1
#
_entry.id   AF-X0TUU1-F1
#
_cell.length_a   1.000
_cell.length_b   1.000
_cell.length_c   1.000
_cell.angle_alpha   90.00
_cell.angle_beta   90.00
_cell.angle_gamma   90.00
#
_symmetry.space_group_name_H-M   'P 1'
#
loop_
_entity.id
_entity.type
_entity.pdbx_description
1 polymer ?
#
loop_
_entity_poly.entity_id
_entity_poly.type
_entity_poly.pdbx_seq_one_letter_code
_entity_poly.pdbx_strand_id
1 'polypeptide(L)'
;RPYALTWKEIKQMSRDGIEFGSHGINHTILAKVKKPQAECEISLSKSEIERKIGKAVLHFSYPNGERSDFDEQIKQFVKNNNYTSACSAVNGINESQDDVFSLKRITVNNAPLCIFASKISGIFDLLSICKREDGGDSNQ
;
A
#
# COMPACT_ATOMS: atom_id res chain seq x y z
N ARG A 1 -1.94 13.77 23.38
CA ARG A 1 -1.91 14.38 22.02
C ARG A 1 -2.68 13.43 21.10
N PRO A 2 -3.57 13.89 20.21
CA PRO A 2 -4.08 13.00 19.18
C PRO A 2 -2.87 12.48 18.39
N TYR A 3 -2.82 11.16 18.15
CA TYR A 3 -1.70 10.50 17.47
C TYR A 3 -1.76 10.63 15.94
N ALA A 4 -2.85 11.19 15.39
CA ALA A 4 -3.10 11.35 13.97
C ALA A 4 -3.10 12.84 13.56
N LEU A 5 -2.86 13.08 12.27
CA LEU A 5 -2.97 14.39 11.65
C LEU A 5 -4.41 14.93 11.74
N THR A 6 -4.54 16.22 11.99
CA THR A 6 -5.82 16.92 11.93
C THR A 6 -6.20 17.24 10.48
N TRP A 7 -7.50 17.42 10.21
CA TRP A 7 -7.95 17.85 8.87
C TRP A 7 -7.38 19.20 8.44
N LYS A 8 -7.01 20.08 9.38
CA LYS A 8 -6.36 21.36 9.05
C LYS A 8 -4.95 21.12 8.49
N GLU A 9 -4.16 20.27 9.14
CA GLU A 9 -2.82 19.89 8.69
C GLU A 9 -2.87 19.13 7.36
N ILE A 10 -3.79 18.17 7.22
CA ILE A 10 -3.99 17.41 5.99
C ILE A 10 -4.30 18.34 4.81
N LYS A 11 -5.23 19.30 4.99
CA LYS A 11 -5.56 20.27 3.93
C LYS A 11 -4.39 21.16 3.56
N GLN A 12 -3.59 21.58 4.55
CA GLN A 12 -2.40 22.39 4.31
C GLN A 12 -1.37 21.60 3.50
N MET A 13 -0.98 20.42 3.98
CA MET A 13 -0.04 19.52 3.29
C MET A 13 -0.52 19.18 1.87
N SER A 14 -1.83 18.95 1.70
CA SER A 14 -2.40 18.65 0.39
C SER A 14 -2.28 19.82 -0.59
N ARG A 15 -2.42 21.07 -0.11
CA ARG A 15 -2.19 22.27 -0.94
C ARG A 15 -0.72 22.44 -1.29
N ASP A 16 0.17 22.02 -0.39
CA ASP A 16 1.63 22.15 -0.52
C ASP A 16 2.28 20.96 -1.26
N GLY A 17 1.49 20.17 -2.00
CA GLY A 17 1.99 19.13 -2.92
C GLY A 17 2.07 17.72 -2.34
N ILE A 18 1.67 17.50 -1.07
CA ILE A 18 1.58 16.14 -0.51
C ILE A 18 0.31 15.46 -0.98
N GLU A 19 0.46 14.25 -1.51
CA GLU A 19 -0.67 13.40 -1.88
C GLU A 19 -1.19 12.60 -0.68
N PHE A 20 -2.52 12.43 -0.61
CA PHE A 20 -3.18 11.64 0.41
C PHE A 20 -3.92 10.46 -0.24
N GLY A 21 -3.42 9.25 0.01
CA GLY A 21 -4.11 8.00 -0.28
C GLY A 21 -5.08 7.58 0.82
N SER A 22 -5.82 6.51 0.58
CA SER A 22 -6.76 5.91 1.52
C SER A 22 -6.17 4.68 2.23
N HIS A 23 -6.60 4.43 3.47
CA HIS A 23 -6.12 3.32 4.30
C HIS A 23 -7.24 2.66 5.12
N GLY A 24 -8.48 2.71 4.62
CA GLY A 24 -9.68 2.31 5.36
C GLY A 24 -10.11 3.38 6.38
N ILE A 25 -11.22 3.15 7.09
CA ILE A 25 -11.73 4.06 8.11
C ILE A 25 -11.22 3.65 9.50
N ASN A 26 -11.34 2.37 9.84
CA ASN A 26 -11.06 1.88 11.20
C ASN A 26 -9.79 1.03 11.30
N HIS A 27 -8.96 0.99 10.25
CA HIS A 27 -7.79 0.11 10.17
C HIS A 27 -8.15 -1.38 10.38
N THR A 28 -9.31 -1.77 9.84
CA THR A 28 -9.83 -3.14 9.88
C THR A 28 -9.04 -4.04 8.92
N ILE A 29 -8.69 -5.26 9.35
CA ILE A 29 -8.10 -6.26 8.44
C ILE A 29 -9.20 -6.75 7.49
N LEU A 30 -9.14 -6.31 6.23
CA LEU A 30 -10.24 -6.44 5.26
C LEU A 30 -10.59 -7.89 4.92
N ALA A 31 -9.59 -8.80 4.89
CA ALA A 31 -9.82 -10.22 4.69
C ALA A 31 -10.53 -10.92 5.88
N LYS A 32 -10.58 -10.28 7.06
CA LYS A 32 -11.13 -10.88 8.30
C LYS A 32 -12.54 -10.39 8.65
N VAL A 33 -13.16 -9.59 7.79
CA VAL A 33 -14.53 -9.08 7.99
C VAL A 33 -15.48 -9.49 6.87
N LYS A 34 -16.78 -9.27 7.10
CA LYS A 34 -17.80 -9.55 6.09
C LYS A 34 -17.59 -8.64 4.87
N LYS A 35 -17.86 -9.17 3.68
CA LYS A 35 -17.57 -8.48 2.41
C LYS A 35 -18.25 -7.10 2.27
N PRO A 36 -19.53 -6.91 2.66
CA PRO A 36 -20.13 -5.57 2.65
C PRO A 36 -19.44 -4.58 3.60
N GLN A 37 -18.90 -5.06 4.73
CA GLN A 37 -18.15 -4.22 5.65
C GLN A 37 -16.80 -3.81 5.05
N ALA A 38 -16.08 -4.74 4.41
CA ALA A 38 -14.82 -4.42 3.75
C ALA A 38 -15.00 -3.40 2.61
N GLU A 39 -16.04 -3.55 1.80
CA GLU A 39 -16.38 -2.60 0.73
C GLU A 39 -16.76 -1.22 1.28
N CYS A 40 -17.49 -1.19 2.40
CA CYS A 40 -17.82 0.04 3.12
C CYS A 40 -16.57 0.75 3.66
N GLU A 41 -15.64 0.03 4.28
CA GLU A 41 -14.35 0.57 4.75
C GLU A 41 -13.54 1.22 3.61
N ILE A 42 -13.52 0.58 2.43
CA ILE A 42 -12.78 1.08 1.25
C ILE A 42 -13.45 2.33 0.66
N SER A 43 -14.76 2.29 0.46
CA SER A 43 -15.53 3.33 -0.23
C SER A 43 -15.70 4.60 0.63
N LEU A 44 -16.00 4.44 1.92
CA LEU A 44 -16.16 5.56 2.83
C LEU A 44 -14.84 6.29 3.10
N SER A 45 -13.72 5.54 3.21
CA SER A 45 -12.41 6.15 3.42
C SER A 45 -12.03 7.06 2.25
N LYS A 46 -12.27 6.59 1.01
CA LYS A 46 -12.12 7.42 -0.19
C LYS A 46 -12.95 8.69 -0.10
N SER A 47 -14.26 8.51 0.05
CA SER A 47 -15.25 9.58 -0.06
C SER A 47 -15.03 10.67 0.99
N GLU A 48 -14.67 10.29 2.22
CA GLU A 48 -14.44 11.25 3.30
C GLU A 48 -13.17 12.08 3.05
N ILE A 49 -12.08 11.46 2.59
CA ILE A 49 -10.85 12.18 2.26
C ILE A 49 -11.12 13.15 1.10
N GLU A 50 -11.69 12.66 -0.02
CA GLU A 50 -12.00 13.48 -1.20
C GLU A 50 -12.88 14.67 -0.84
N ARG A 51 -13.92 14.47 -0.04
CA ARG A 51 -14.81 15.53 0.45
C ARG A 51 -14.08 16.58 1.29
N LYS A 52 -13.06 16.19 2.06
CA LYS A 52 -12.33 17.11 2.93
C LYS A 52 -11.27 17.90 2.17
N ILE A 53 -10.54 17.27 1.26
CA ILE A 53 -9.40 17.87 0.56
C ILE A 53 -9.79 18.47 -0.80
N GLY A 54 -10.91 18.06 -1.39
CA GLY A 54 -11.39 18.52 -2.70
C GLY A 54 -10.57 18.02 -3.87
N LYS A 55 -9.89 16.87 -3.71
CA LYS A 55 -9.05 16.22 -4.73
C LYS A 55 -9.39 14.74 -4.77
N ALA A 56 -9.21 14.11 -5.94
CA ALA A 56 -9.41 12.68 -6.09
C ALA A 56 -8.38 11.88 -5.28
N VAL A 57 -8.81 10.77 -4.70
CA VAL A 57 -7.95 9.81 -4.00
C VAL A 57 -7.71 8.61 -4.91
N LEU A 58 -6.48 8.51 -5.39
CA LEU A 58 -6.10 7.56 -6.45
C LEU A 58 -5.52 6.26 -5.91
N HIS A 59 -4.97 6.27 -4.70
CA HIS A 59 -4.18 5.17 -4.17
C HIS A 59 -4.74 4.64 -2.85
N PHE A 60 -4.68 3.32 -2.68
CA PHE A 60 -5.08 2.64 -1.45
C PHE A 60 -3.86 1.98 -0.78
N SER A 61 -3.88 1.85 0.54
CA SER A 61 -2.94 1.01 1.28
C SER A 61 -3.71 0.02 2.12
N TYR A 62 -3.37 -1.26 2.07
CA TYR A 62 -4.05 -2.28 2.87
C TYR A 62 -3.67 -2.15 4.35
N PRO A 63 -4.64 -2.09 5.29
CA PRO A 63 -4.35 -2.15 6.73
C PRO A 63 -3.53 -3.40 7.07
N ASN A 64 -2.45 -3.22 7.83
CA ASN A 64 -1.31 -4.16 7.97
C ASN A 64 -0.62 -4.51 6.65
N GLY A 65 -1.36 -5.05 5.68
CA GLY A 65 -0.92 -5.25 4.30
C GLY A 65 -0.09 -6.49 4.06
N GLU A 66 -0.12 -7.48 4.97
CA GLU A 66 0.45 -8.80 4.69
C GLU A 66 -0.39 -9.54 3.64
N ARG A 67 0.18 -10.58 3.01
CA ARG A 67 -0.51 -11.36 1.96
C ARG A 67 -1.84 -11.97 2.41
N SER A 68 -1.99 -12.21 3.72
CA SER A 68 -3.21 -12.76 4.32
C SER A 68 -4.26 -11.71 4.69
N ASP A 69 -3.93 -10.42 4.61
CA ASP A 69 -4.79 -9.34 5.09
C ASP A 69 -5.72 -8.78 4.00
N PHE A 70 -5.49 -9.18 2.75
CA PHE A 70 -6.32 -8.88 1.58
C PHE A 70 -6.36 -10.10 0.66
N ASP A 71 -7.45 -10.27 -0.08
CA ASP A 71 -7.63 -11.32 -1.09
C ASP A 71 -8.04 -10.73 -2.44
N GLU A 72 -8.24 -11.57 -3.46
CA GLU A 72 -8.68 -11.12 -4.78
C GLU A 72 -9.98 -10.32 -4.75
N GLN A 73 -10.91 -10.70 -3.88
CA GLN A 73 -12.18 -10.00 -3.77
C GLN A 73 -11.99 -8.60 -3.16
N ILE A 74 -11.12 -8.44 -2.16
CA ILE A 74 -10.75 -7.13 -1.63
C ILE A 74 -10.09 -6.27 -2.71
N LYS A 75 -9.19 -6.85 -3.53
CA LYS A 75 -8.62 -6.13 -4.68
C LYS A 75 -9.69 -5.69 -5.67
N GLN A 76 -10.71 -6.50 -5.94
CA GLN A 76 -11.84 -6.11 -6.78
C GLN A 76 -12.65 -4.96 -6.18
N PHE A 77 -12.89 -4.94 -4.86
CA PHE A 77 -13.55 -3.79 -4.22
C PHE A 77 -12.74 -2.50 -4.37
N VAL A 78 -11.42 -2.57 -4.23
CA VAL A 78 -10.54 -1.42 -4.49
C VAL A 78 -10.65 -0.98 -5.95
N LYS A 79 -10.61 -1.89 -6.93
CA LYS A 79 -10.81 -1.58 -8.35
C LYS A 79 -12.16 -0.92 -8.62
N ASN A 80 -13.25 -1.50 -8.11
CA ASN A 80 -14.62 -1.01 -8.30
C ASN A 80 -14.86 0.36 -7.66
N ASN A 81 -14.07 0.74 -6.67
CA ASN A 81 -14.08 2.07 -6.05
C ASN A 81 -13.16 3.08 -6.77
N ASN A 82 -12.80 2.82 -8.03
CA ASN A 82 -12.04 3.71 -8.90
C ASN A 82 -10.67 4.11 -8.33
N TYR A 83 -10.03 3.24 -7.56
CA TYR A 83 -8.61 3.42 -7.23
C TYR A 83 -7.76 2.99 -8.43
N THR A 84 -6.60 3.63 -8.59
CA THR A 84 -5.64 3.36 -9.68
C THR A 84 -4.55 2.37 -9.25
N SER A 85 -4.23 2.31 -7.96
CA SER A 85 -3.29 1.35 -7.41
C SER A 85 -3.53 1.08 -5.92
N ALA A 86 -2.93 0.00 -5.42
CA ALA A 86 -2.92 -0.30 -4.00
C ALA A 86 -1.59 -0.90 -3.53
N CYS A 87 -1.13 -0.44 -2.37
CA CYS A 87 0.11 -0.89 -1.74
C CYS A 87 -0.17 -1.91 -0.63
N SER A 88 0.59 -3.01 -0.66
CA SER A 88 0.75 -3.98 0.42
C SER A 88 1.92 -3.59 1.33
N ALA A 89 2.13 -4.31 2.43
CA ALA A 89 3.35 -4.23 3.23
C ALA A 89 4.38 -5.32 2.89
N VAL A 90 4.09 -6.14 1.86
CA VAL A 90 5.00 -7.18 1.39
C VAL A 90 6.29 -6.52 0.90
N ASN A 91 7.43 -6.96 1.43
CA ASN A 91 8.72 -6.39 1.06
C ASN A 91 9.13 -6.81 -0.36
N GLY A 92 9.56 -5.86 -1.19
CA GLY A 92 10.18 -6.16 -2.48
C GLY A 92 10.06 -5.05 -3.53
N ILE A 93 10.66 -5.31 -4.68
CA ILE A 93 10.60 -4.45 -5.88
C ILE A 93 9.39 -4.83 -6.73
N ASN A 94 8.78 -3.82 -7.36
CA ASN A 94 7.72 -4.02 -8.34
C ASN A 94 8.30 -3.96 -9.76
N GLU A 95 7.91 -4.92 -10.59
CA GLU A 95 8.17 -4.94 -12.04
C GLU A 95 6.92 -4.49 -12.81
N SER A 96 7.07 -4.15 -14.10
CA SER A 96 5.95 -3.71 -14.94
C SER A 96 4.79 -4.72 -15.05
N GLN A 97 5.06 -5.99 -14.77
CA GLN A 97 4.10 -7.10 -14.80
C GLN A 97 3.45 -7.39 -13.44
N ASP A 98 3.92 -6.77 -12.35
CA ASP A 98 3.32 -6.96 -11.03
C ASP A 98 1.92 -6.34 -10.97
N ASP A 99 1.05 -6.95 -10.15
CA ASP A 99 -0.31 -6.44 -9.94
C ASP A 99 -0.27 -5.08 -9.23
N VAL A 100 -0.70 -4.04 -9.94
CA VAL A 100 -0.78 -2.65 -9.47
C VAL A 100 -1.70 -2.48 -8.25
N PHE A 101 -2.57 -3.46 -7.98
CA PHE A 101 -3.43 -3.50 -6.79
C PHE A 101 -2.84 -4.35 -5.65
N SER A 102 -1.57 -4.74 -5.73
CA SER A 102 -0.84 -5.36 -4.63
C SER A 102 0.64 -5.02 -4.68
N LEU A 103 0.95 -3.73 -4.88
CA LEU A 103 2.33 -3.25 -4.97
C LEU A 103 3.09 -3.59 -3.69
N LYS A 104 4.28 -4.13 -3.85
CA LYS A 104 5.26 -4.37 -2.79
C LYS A 104 5.86 -3.03 -2.35
N ARG A 105 6.37 -2.97 -1.12
CA ARG A 105 7.05 -1.79 -0.57
C ARG A 105 8.43 -2.18 -0.04
N ILE A 106 9.29 -1.19 0.19
CA ILE A 106 10.56 -1.41 0.89
C ILE A 106 10.38 -0.89 2.31
N THR A 107 10.51 -1.77 3.31
CA THR A 107 10.34 -1.36 4.70
C THR A 107 11.56 -0.57 5.17
N VAL A 108 11.33 0.67 5.60
CA VAL A 108 12.35 1.54 6.18
C VAL A 108 12.17 1.54 7.69
N ASN A 109 13.24 1.17 8.39
CA ASN A 109 13.27 1.06 9.84
C ASN A 109 14.21 2.17 10.37
N ASN A 110 14.24 2.36 11.69
CA ASN A 110 15.29 3.18 12.29
C ASN A 110 16.66 2.49 12.13
N ALA A 111 17.35 2.81 11.04
CA ALA A 111 18.62 2.23 10.63
C ALA A 111 19.57 3.34 10.17
N PRO A 112 20.90 3.11 10.19
CA PRO A 112 21.87 4.07 9.66
C PRO A 112 21.57 4.45 8.20
N LEU A 113 21.92 5.68 7.82
CA LEU A 113 21.66 6.21 6.47
C LEU A 113 22.25 5.31 5.36
N CYS A 114 23.39 4.67 5.60
CA CYS A 114 23.99 3.73 4.65
C CYS A 114 23.10 2.51 4.40
N ILE A 115 22.41 1.98 5.43
CA ILE A 115 21.47 0.87 5.28
C ILE A 115 20.23 1.32 4.50
N PHE A 116 19.72 2.52 4.78
CA PHE A 116 18.63 3.11 3.99
C PHE A 116 19.03 3.26 2.52
N ALA A 117 20.22 3.83 2.25
CA ALA A 117 20.75 3.99 0.91
C ALA A 117 20.89 2.65 0.18
N SER A 118 21.43 1.62 0.84
CA SER A 118 21.52 0.27 0.27
C SER A 118 20.13 -0.32 -0.02
N LYS A 119 19.15 -0.15 0.86
CA LYS A 119 17.77 -0.61 0.62
C LYS A 119 17.13 0.04 -0.60
N ILE A 120 17.23 1.36 -0.75
CA ILE A 120 16.61 2.05 -1.90
C ILE A 120 17.40 1.89 -3.20
N SER A 121 18.68 1.51 -3.13
CA SER A 121 19.50 1.24 -4.32
C SER A 121 19.12 -0.03 -5.08
N GLY A 122 18.32 -0.92 -4.46
CA GLY A 122 17.95 -2.22 -5.03
C GLY A 122 19.05 -3.30 -4.94
N ILE A 123 20.20 -3.01 -4.31
CA ILE A 123 21.33 -3.95 -4.27
C ILE A 123 21.01 -5.26 -3.53
N PHE A 124 20.20 -5.19 -2.47
CA PHE A 124 19.76 -6.39 -1.74
C PHE A 124 18.82 -7.27 -2.58
N ASP A 125 18.04 -6.66 -3.45
CA ASP A 125 17.08 -7.35 -4.30
C ASP A 125 17.77 -8.01 -5.50
N LEU A 126 18.80 -7.36 -6.08
CA LEU A 126 19.65 -7.96 -7.12
C LEU A 126 20.27 -9.29 -6.64
N LEU A 127 20.81 -9.31 -5.42
CA LEU A 127 21.36 -10.51 -4.80
C LEU A 127 20.31 -11.61 -4.58
N SER A 128 19.03 -11.23 -4.44
CA SER A 128 17.90 -12.14 -4.27
C SER A 128 17.37 -12.67 -5.62
N ILE A 129 17.64 -11.97 -6.71
CA ILE A 129 17.33 -12.39 -8.09
C ILE A 129 18.42 -13.36 -8.57
N CYS A 130 19.71 -13.04 -8.40
CA CYS A 130 20.81 -13.95 -8.78
C CYS A 130 20.68 -15.32 -8.08
N LYS A 131 20.31 -15.34 -6.79
CA LYS A 131 20.06 -16.61 -6.08
C LYS A 131 18.87 -17.43 -6.61
N ARG A 132 17.89 -16.79 -7.25
CA ARG A 132 16.76 -17.48 -7.89
C ARG A 132 17.13 -18.03 -9.27
N GLU A 133 18.01 -17.34 -9.99
CA GLU A 133 18.56 -17.80 -11.26
C GLU A 133 19.54 -18.98 -11.08
N ASP A 134 20.35 -18.96 -10.02
CA ASP A 134 21.28 -20.06 -9.69
C ASP A 134 20.58 -21.33 -9.14
N GLY A 135 19.30 -21.24 -8.74
CA GLY A 135 18.50 -22.35 -8.21
C GLY A 135 17.56 -23.00 -9.22
N GLY A 136 17.63 -22.61 -10.49
CA GLY A 136 16.74 -23.06 -11.56
C GLY A 136 17.28 -24.22 -12.38
N ASP A 137 17.70 -25.32 -11.75
CA ASP A 137 17.79 -26.63 -12.42
C ASP A 137 17.75 -27.80 -11.42
N SER A 138 16.59 -28.01 -10.80
CA SER A 138 16.23 -29.32 -10.20
C SER A 138 14.75 -29.35 -9.82
N ASN A 139 13.89 -29.72 -10.75
CA ASN A 139 12.96 -30.84 -10.58
C ASN A 139 12.06 -31.01 -11.81
N GLN A 140 12.28 -32.16 -12.45
CA GLN A 140 11.31 -32.94 -13.22
C GLN A 140 10.17 -33.42 -12.32
#